data_AF-A0A914AMR1-F1
#
_entry.id   AF-A0A914AMR1-F1
#
_cell.length_a   1.000
_cell.length_b   1.000
_cell.length_c   1.000
_cell.angle_alpha   90.00
_cell.angle_beta   90.00
_cell.angle_gamma   90.00
#
_symmetry.space_group_name_H-M   'P 1'
#
loop_
_entity.id
_entity.type
_entity.pdbx_description
1 polymer ?
#
loop_
_entity_poly.entity_id
_entity_poly.type
_entity_poly.pdbx_seq_one_letter_code
_entity_poly.pdbx_strand_id
1 'polypeptide(L)'
;MTTTRVDILPKAVDLNSFGKEQISKRSRVRGYNFFKNGYVHKIALELLKEGEVAVQGKCFRSMRKSDTPHSLNVCFGRDQGLIAESRCSCVAGLSGTCAHIIALIYTLRHYQDLGLKEIPGQLSCTSLPQQWHKPCGCKIRPQSVAGLVMAKPKKTRKRQPVAAKVTKQSVLLPTCGEIKQLKALANTPLNYLLHEDAELSDTPLGQVQRRSSLNYQVFF
;
A
#
# COMPACT_ATOMS: atom_id res chain seq x y z
N MET A 1 6.72 -29.00 17.34
CA MET A 1 7.72 -28.66 16.29
C MET A 1 7.06 -27.63 15.40
N THR A 2 7.66 -26.45 15.26
CA THR A 2 7.13 -25.38 14.41
C THR A 2 7.40 -25.70 12.93
N THR A 3 6.41 -25.46 12.09
CA THR A 3 6.41 -25.75 10.66
C THR A 3 5.73 -24.62 9.89
N THR A 4 6.02 -24.53 8.60
CA THR A 4 5.44 -23.56 7.67
C THR A 4 4.47 -24.20 6.69
N ARG A 5 4.22 -25.52 6.80
CA ARG A 5 3.37 -26.25 5.84
C ARG A 5 1.90 -25.90 6.03
N VAL A 6 1.30 -25.33 4.98
CA VAL A 6 -0.10 -24.90 4.96
C VAL A 6 -1.05 -26.11 5.02
N ASP A 7 -0.61 -27.28 4.54
CA ASP A 7 -1.36 -28.54 4.51
C ASP A 7 -1.91 -28.97 5.90
N ILE A 8 -1.29 -28.47 6.98
CA ILE A 8 -1.67 -28.81 8.36
C ILE A 8 -2.88 -28.00 8.82
N LEU A 9 -3.17 -26.86 8.17
CA LEU A 9 -4.35 -26.07 8.50
C LEU A 9 -5.64 -26.83 8.14
N PRO A 10 -6.74 -26.60 8.88
CA PRO A 10 -8.05 -27.11 8.51
C PRO A 10 -8.45 -26.67 7.09
N LYS A 11 -9.11 -27.53 6.30
CA LYS A 11 -9.37 -27.28 4.87
C LYS A 11 -10.10 -25.98 4.52
N ALA A 12 -10.88 -25.41 5.45
CA ALA A 12 -11.68 -24.21 5.21
C ALA A 12 -11.55 -23.23 6.38
N VAL A 13 -10.38 -22.60 6.53
CA VAL A 13 -10.18 -21.55 7.54
C VAL A 13 -10.83 -20.27 7.05
N ASP A 14 -11.88 -19.79 7.72
CA ASP A 14 -12.52 -18.53 7.38
C ASP A 14 -13.11 -17.84 8.63
N LEU A 15 -13.91 -16.79 8.44
CA LEU A 15 -14.54 -16.11 9.57
C LEU A 15 -15.69 -16.92 10.21
N ASN A 16 -16.18 -17.97 9.56
CA ASN A 16 -17.16 -18.88 10.13
C ASN A 16 -16.50 -19.84 11.13
N SER A 17 -15.17 -19.99 11.09
CA SER A 17 -14.39 -20.73 12.09
C SER A 17 -14.57 -20.20 13.52
N PHE A 18 -15.04 -18.97 13.72
CA PHE A 18 -15.37 -18.42 15.04
C PHE A 18 -16.69 -18.98 15.62
N GLY A 19 -17.43 -19.80 14.86
CA GLY A 19 -18.66 -20.45 15.31
C GLY A 19 -19.74 -19.43 15.66
N LYS A 20 -20.13 -19.39 16.95
CA LYS A 20 -21.21 -18.52 17.46
C LYS A 20 -20.72 -17.11 17.84
N GLU A 21 -19.42 -16.84 17.83
CA GLU A 21 -18.89 -15.54 18.26
C GLU A 21 -19.28 -14.42 17.27
N GLN A 22 -19.85 -13.35 17.80
CA GLN A 22 -20.27 -12.19 17.02
C GLN A 22 -19.06 -11.31 16.67
N ILE A 23 -18.68 -11.30 15.39
CA ILE A 23 -17.65 -10.40 14.88
C ILE A 23 -18.24 -9.03 14.61
N SER A 24 -17.75 -8.00 15.32
CA SER A 24 -18.21 -6.63 15.06
C SER A 24 -17.89 -6.17 13.63
N LYS A 25 -18.81 -5.42 13.01
CA LYS A 25 -18.62 -4.84 11.66
C LYS A 25 -17.32 -4.03 11.58
N ARG A 26 -16.98 -3.30 12.65
CA ARG A 26 -15.77 -2.49 12.76
C ARG A 26 -14.51 -3.34 12.75
N SER A 27 -14.49 -4.43 13.52
CA SER A 27 -13.36 -5.37 13.58
C SER A 27 -13.15 -6.02 12.21
N ARG A 28 -14.23 -6.43 11.52
CA ARG A 28 -14.16 -7.04 10.19
C ARG A 28 -13.52 -6.11 9.15
N VAL A 29 -13.98 -4.86 9.06
CA VAL A 29 -13.44 -3.86 8.11
C VAL A 29 -11.97 -3.55 8.41
N ARG A 30 -11.62 -3.37 9.69
CA ARG A 30 -10.23 -3.11 10.08
C ARG A 30 -9.32 -4.30 9.83
N GLY A 31 -9.77 -5.51 10.15
CA GLY A 31 -9.01 -6.74 9.92
C GLY A 31 -8.72 -6.98 8.45
N TYR A 32 -9.71 -6.76 7.58
CA TYR A 32 -9.50 -6.81 6.15
C TYR A 32 -8.46 -5.78 5.66
N ASN A 33 -8.48 -4.55 6.20
CA ASN A 33 -7.47 -3.55 5.87
C ASN A 33 -6.07 -3.93 6.34
N PHE A 34 -5.92 -4.58 7.49
CA PHE A 34 -4.62 -5.09 7.95
C PHE A 34 -4.09 -6.20 7.05
N PHE A 35 -4.94 -7.14 6.67
CA PHE A 35 -4.61 -8.18 5.70
C PHE A 35 -4.17 -7.56 4.37
N LYS A 36 -5.02 -6.71 3.77
CA LYS A 36 -4.77 -6.08 2.46
C LYS A 36 -3.46 -5.29 2.41
N ASN A 37 -3.10 -4.63 3.51
CA ASN A 37 -1.88 -3.81 3.58
C ASN A 37 -0.65 -4.59 4.10
N GLY A 38 -0.73 -5.92 4.23
CA GLY A 38 0.39 -6.76 4.63
C GLY A 38 0.91 -6.49 6.05
N TYR A 39 0.01 -6.23 7.01
CA TYR A 39 0.40 -5.96 8.40
C TYR A 39 0.72 -7.22 9.19
N VAL A 40 0.22 -8.39 8.76
CA VAL A 40 0.46 -9.69 9.40
C VAL A 40 1.74 -10.31 8.84
N HIS A 41 2.59 -10.82 9.72
CA HIS A 41 3.88 -11.38 9.36
C HIS A 41 4.39 -12.41 10.38
N LYS A 42 5.49 -13.11 10.03
CA LYS A 42 6.13 -14.14 10.87
C LYS A 42 5.11 -15.17 11.38
N ILE A 43 4.35 -15.73 10.44
CA ILE A 43 3.36 -16.77 10.73
C ILE A 43 4.08 -18.10 10.86
N ALA A 44 3.81 -18.82 11.94
CA ALA A 44 4.31 -20.16 12.20
C ALA A 44 3.15 -21.06 12.62
N LEU A 45 3.19 -22.31 12.18
CA LEU A 45 2.21 -23.33 12.51
C LEU A 45 2.85 -24.36 13.43
N GLU A 46 2.08 -24.91 14.35
CA GLU A 46 2.49 -26.02 15.20
C GLU A 46 1.35 -27.02 15.32
N LEU A 47 1.66 -28.28 14.98
CA LEU A 47 0.75 -29.40 15.22
C LEU A 47 0.94 -29.87 16.65
N LEU A 48 -0.11 -29.75 17.46
CA LEU A 48 -0.12 -30.20 18.84
C LEU A 48 -0.44 -31.70 18.90
N LYS A 49 -0.01 -32.37 19.98
CA LYS A 49 -0.14 -33.83 20.15
C LYS A 49 -1.59 -34.32 20.13
N GLU A 50 -2.54 -33.43 20.41
CA GLU A 50 -3.98 -33.72 20.43
C GLU A 50 -4.65 -33.56 19.07
N GLY A 51 -3.89 -33.30 17.99
CA GLY A 51 -4.45 -33.06 16.65
C GLY A 51 -5.00 -31.65 16.47
N GLU A 52 -4.78 -30.78 17.46
CA GLU A 52 -5.04 -29.35 17.35
C GLU A 52 -3.93 -28.64 16.58
N VAL A 53 -4.27 -27.53 15.93
CA VAL A 53 -3.33 -26.75 15.13
C VAL A 53 -3.21 -25.36 15.72
N ALA A 54 -2.05 -25.06 16.29
CA ALA A 54 -1.73 -23.72 16.76
C ALA A 54 -1.10 -22.89 15.64
N VAL A 55 -1.58 -21.67 15.49
CA VAL A 55 -1.05 -20.65 14.59
C VAL A 55 -0.56 -19.49 15.42
N GLN A 56 0.72 -19.18 15.28
CA GLN A 56 1.34 -18.01 15.87
C GLN A 56 1.68 -17.00 14.78
N GLY A 57 1.54 -15.72 15.09
CA GLY A 57 1.84 -14.65 14.14
C GLY A 57 2.13 -13.33 14.83
N LYS A 58 2.63 -12.37 14.06
CA LYS A 58 2.82 -10.99 14.51
C LYS A 58 2.06 -10.04 13.60
N CYS A 59 1.50 -8.98 14.17
CA CYS A 59 0.83 -7.94 13.41
C CYS A 59 1.32 -6.56 13.82
N PHE A 60 1.73 -5.76 12.83
CA PHE A 60 2.10 -4.37 13.06
C PHE A 60 0.91 -3.55 13.57
N ARG A 61 1.21 -2.46 14.28
CA ARG A 61 0.19 -1.51 14.76
C ARG A 61 -0.21 -0.56 13.64
N SER A 62 -1.50 -0.21 13.55
CA SER A 62 -2.09 0.57 12.43
C SER A 62 -1.37 1.87 12.03
N MET A 63 -0.65 2.51 12.94
CA MET A 63 0.04 3.78 12.69
C MET A 63 1.51 3.78 13.16
N ARG A 64 2.00 2.65 13.67
CA ARG A 64 3.33 2.55 14.29
C ARG A 64 3.97 1.22 13.92
N LYS A 65 4.38 1.09 12.66
CA LYS A 65 5.02 -0.13 12.14
C LYS A 65 6.42 -0.36 12.74
N SER A 66 7.05 0.69 13.25
CA SER A 66 8.33 0.65 13.97
C SER A 66 8.21 0.11 15.39
N ASP A 67 7.04 0.23 16.01
CA ASP A 67 6.81 -0.25 17.38
C ASP A 67 6.76 -1.77 17.43
N THR A 68 6.86 -2.31 18.65
CA THR A 68 6.71 -3.74 18.90
C THR A 68 5.36 -4.25 18.36
N PRO A 69 5.37 -5.21 17.41
CA PRO A 69 4.16 -5.79 16.84
C PRO A 69 3.35 -6.54 17.90
N HIS A 70 2.04 -6.64 17.68
CA HIS A 70 1.20 -7.48 18.52
C HIS A 70 1.45 -8.96 18.21
N SER A 71 1.71 -9.76 19.24
CA SER A 71 1.70 -11.22 19.17
C SER A 71 0.26 -11.73 19.07
N LEU A 72 0.04 -12.64 18.13
CA LEU A 72 -1.22 -13.30 17.80
C LEU A 72 -1.06 -14.81 17.95
N ASN A 73 -1.99 -15.45 18.66
CA ASN A 73 -2.07 -16.90 18.79
C ASN A 73 -3.52 -17.33 18.49
N VAL A 74 -3.70 -18.34 17.65
CA VAL A 74 -4.99 -18.95 17.33
C VAL A 74 -4.82 -20.45 17.35
N CYS A 75 -5.68 -21.17 18.07
CA CYS A 75 -5.71 -22.62 18.09
C CYS A 75 -6.98 -23.11 17.40
N PHE A 76 -6.82 -23.98 16.40
CA PHE A 76 -7.92 -24.69 15.77
C PHE A 76 -8.11 -26.02 16.47
N GLY A 77 -9.36 -26.29 16.87
CA GLY A 77 -9.74 -27.56 17.48
C GLY A 77 -9.71 -28.71 16.47
N ARG A 78 -9.75 -29.93 17.00
CA ARG A 78 -9.78 -31.18 16.22
C ARG A 78 -10.99 -31.27 15.27
N ASP A 79 -12.10 -30.65 15.63
CA ASP A 79 -13.35 -30.70 14.87
C ASP A 79 -13.46 -29.56 13.86
N GLN A 80 -13.23 -29.90 12.58
CA GLN A 80 -13.75 -29.17 11.42
C GLN A 80 -13.32 -27.71 11.25
N GLY A 81 -12.19 -27.29 11.84
CA GLY A 81 -11.64 -25.96 11.62
C GLY A 81 -12.35 -24.84 12.38
N LEU A 82 -13.03 -25.16 13.48
CA LEU A 82 -13.45 -24.18 14.47
C LEU A 82 -12.25 -23.72 15.31
N ILE A 83 -12.26 -22.45 15.67
CA ILE A 83 -11.27 -21.84 16.55
C ILE A 83 -11.65 -22.22 17.99
N ALA A 84 -10.78 -23.00 18.64
CA ALA A 84 -10.92 -23.35 20.04
C ALA A 84 -10.51 -22.18 20.94
N GLU A 85 -9.43 -21.48 20.58
CA GLU A 85 -8.94 -20.33 21.32
C GLU A 85 -8.28 -19.30 20.40
N SER A 86 -8.46 -18.01 20.69
CA SER A 86 -7.72 -16.94 20.04
C SER A 86 -7.30 -15.87 21.04
N ARG A 87 -6.03 -15.46 20.97
CA ARG A 87 -5.41 -14.48 21.88
C ARG A 87 -4.58 -13.48 21.10
N CYS A 88 -4.77 -12.20 21.40
CA CYS A 88 -3.95 -11.12 20.86
C CYS A 88 -3.45 -10.23 22.00
N SER A 89 -2.19 -9.81 21.95
CA SER A 89 -1.58 -8.87 22.92
C SER A 89 -2.11 -7.42 22.86
N CYS A 90 -3.20 -7.16 22.12
CA CYS A 90 -3.79 -5.82 22.04
C CYS A 90 -4.88 -5.67 23.11
N VAL A 91 -5.27 -4.44 23.44
CA VAL A 91 -6.31 -4.17 24.46
C VAL A 91 -7.62 -4.88 24.16
N ALA A 92 -8.03 -4.92 22.88
CA ALA A 92 -9.23 -5.62 22.44
C ALA A 92 -9.02 -7.14 22.23
N GLY A 93 -7.83 -7.66 22.51
CA GLY A 93 -7.42 -9.03 22.19
C GLY A 93 -7.94 -10.09 23.16
N LEU A 94 -8.46 -9.66 24.32
CA LEU A 94 -9.13 -10.53 25.29
C LEU A 94 -10.45 -11.09 24.77
N SER A 95 -11.08 -10.44 23.78
CA SER A 95 -12.35 -10.91 23.20
C SER A 95 -12.19 -11.95 22.08
N GLY A 96 -10.94 -12.35 21.75
CA GLY A 96 -10.63 -13.28 20.64
C GLY A 96 -10.85 -12.72 19.22
N THR A 97 -11.82 -11.84 19.03
CA THR A 97 -12.30 -11.34 17.73
C THR A 97 -11.76 -9.95 17.35
N CYS A 98 -10.55 -9.61 17.82
CA CYS A 98 -9.96 -8.31 17.51
C CYS A 98 -9.59 -8.21 16.02
N ALA A 99 -9.42 -6.98 15.51
CA ALA A 99 -9.08 -6.76 14.11
C ALA A 99 -7.77 -7.45 13.68
N HIS A 100 -6.82 -7.66 14.59
CA HIS A 100 -5.56 -8.35 14.27
C HIS A 100 -5.74 -9.86 14.06
N ILE A 101 -6.55 -10.52 14.91
CA ILE A 101 -6.87 -11.94 14.74
C ILE A 101 -7.64 -12.15 13.43
N ILE A 102 -8.63 -11.31 13.15
CA ILE A 102 -9.38 -11.34 11.89
C ILE A 102 -8.44 -11.20 10.68
N ALA A 103 -7.44 -10.31 10.77
CA ALA A 103 -6.45 -10.15 9.71
C ALA A 103 -5.60 -11.41 9.51
N LEU A 104 -5.23 -12.11 10.59
CA LEU A 104 -4.54 -13.39 10.53
C LEU A 104 -5.40 -14.44 9.82
N ILE A 105 -6.68 -14.56 10.18
CA ILE A 105 -7.60 -15.51 9.54
C ILE A 105 -7.76 -15.22 8.03
N TYR A 106 -7.91 -13.95 7.64
CA TYR A 106 -7.92 -13.57 6.21
C TYR A 106 -6.62 -13.96 5.50
N THR A 107 -5.48 -13.82 6.17
CA THR A 107 -4.17 -14.18 5.61
C THR A 107 -4.06 -15.69 5.40
N LEU A 108 -4.47 -16.50 6.38
CA LEU A 108 -4.48 -17.96 6.27
C LEU A 108 -5.41 -18.42 5.15
N ARG A 109 -6.64 -17.88 5.11
CA ARG A 109 -7.60 -18.19 4.04
C ARG A 109 -7.02 -17.87 2.67
N HIS A 110 -6.36 -16.72 2.54
CA HIS A 110 -5.74 -16.33 1.28
C HIS A 110 -4.65 -17.29 0.83
N TYR A 111 -3.84 -17.84 1.75
CA TYR A 111 -2.86 -18.86 1.41
C TYR A 111 -3.51 -20.16 0.92
N GLN A 112 -4.66 -20.54 1.50
CA GLN A 112 -5.43 -21.70 1.04
C GLN A 112 -6.04 -21.45 -0.35
N ASP A 113 -6.65 -20.29 -0.57
CA ASP A 113 -7.24 -19.92 -1.86
C ASP A 113 -6.19 -19.87 -2.99
N LEU A 114 -4.95 -19.52 -2.66
CA LEU A 114 -3.81 -19.55 -3.59
C LEU A 114 -3.21 -20.96 -3.78
N GLY A 115 -3.62 -21.95 -2.98
CA GLY A 115 -3.07 -23.32 -3.04
C GLY A 115 -1.59 -23.39 -2.66
N LEU A 116 -1.11 -22.51 -1.77
CA LEU A 116 0.28 -22.52 -1.33
C LEU A 116 0.54 -23.76 -0.46
N LYS A 117 1.64 -24.47 -0.74
CA LYS A 117 2.08 -25.62 0.08
C LYS A 117 2.75 -25.18 1.39
N GLU A 118 3.42 -24.02 1.35
CA GLU A 118 4.16 -23.46 2.47
C GLU A 118 3.85 -21.98 2.64
N ILE A 119 3.86 -21.52 3.89
CA ILE A 119 3.72 -20.12 4.26
C ILE A 119 4.91 -19.37 3.67
N PRO A 120 4.68 -18.34 2.83
CA PRO A 120 5.76 -17.61 2.20
C PRO A 120 6.62 -16.92 3.26
N GLY A 121 7.94 -17.12 3.15
CA GLY A 121 8.91 -16.37 3.94
C GLY A 121 8.77 -14.88 3.71
N GLN A 122 9.02 -14.08 4.74
CA GLN A 122 9.11 -12.63 4.58
C GLN A 122 10.42 -12.29 3.86
N LEU A 123 10.32 -12.03 2.55
CA LEU A 123 11.45 -11.52 1.77
C LEU A 123 11.83 -10.12 2.27
N SER A 124 13.14 -9.86 2.36
CA SER A 124 13.63 -8.51 2.67
C SER A 124 13.22 -7.54 1.56
N CYS A 125 13.13 -6.25 1.87
CA CYS A 125 12.86 -5.22 0.86
C CYS A 125 13.91 -5.19 -0.25
N THR A 126 15.13 -5.68 0.00
CA THR A 126 16.21 -5.82 -0.98
C THR A 126 16.09 -7.05 -1.87
N SER A 127 15.35 -8.09 -1.42
CA SER A 127 15.09 -9.30 -2.21
C SER A 127 13.90 -9.12 -3.17
N LEU A 128 13.14 -8.04 -3.00
CA LEU A 128 12.01 -7.70 -3.86
C LEU A 128 12.45 -6.68 -4.92
N PRO A 129 11.90 -6.75 -6.15
CA PRO A 129 12.12 -5.72 -7.15
C PRO A 129 11.78 -4.34 -6.60
N GLN A 130 12.57 -3.33 -6.95
CA GLN A 130 12.40 -1.94 -6.53
C GLN A 130 10.94 -1.50 -6.66
N GLN A 131 10.28 -1.23 -5.53
CA GLN A 131 8.85 -0.87 -5.50
C GLN A 131 8.61 0.64 -5.63
N TRP A 132 9.59 1.48 -5.28
CA TRP A 132 9.46 2.93 -5.12
C TRP A 132 9.50 3.74 -6.42
N HIS A 133 9.46 3.08 -7.57
CA HIS A 133 9.48 3.73 -8.89
C HIS A 133 8.60 3.03 -9.93
N LYS A 134 7.60 2.24 -9.50
CA LYS A 134 6.62 1.69 -10.44
C LYS A 134 5.78 2.86 -10.97
N PRO A 135 5.90 3.25 -12.26
CA PRO A 135 5.11 4.35 -12.80
C PRO A 135 3.64 4.02 -12.56
N CYS A 136 2.88 4.99 -12.06
CA CYS A 136 1.43 4.84 -11.98
C CYS A 136 0.96 4.43 -13.38
N GLY A 137 0.19 3.34 -13.49
CA GLY A 137 -0.22 2.82 -14.80
C GLY A 137 -0.83 3.90 -15.69
N CYS A 138 -0.90 3.65 -17.00
CA CYS A 138 -1.20 4.61 -18.10
C CYS A 138 -2.48 5.47 -17.96
N LYS A 139 -3.23 5.32 -16.87
CA LYS A 139 -4.44 6.07 -16.51
C LYS A 139 -4.17 7.49 -16.04
N ILE A 140 -2.95 7.83 -15.60
CA ILE A 140 -2.60 9.20 -15.18
C ILE A 140 -1.75 9.84 -16.27
N ARG A 141 -2.38 10.70 -17.07
CA ARG A 141 -1.66 11.51 -18.06
C ARG A 141 -0.95 12.68 -17.36
N PRO A 142 0.28 13.05 -17.78
CA PRO A 142 0.93 14.24 -17.26
C PRO A 142 0.08 15.49 -17.55
N GLN A 143 -0.25 16.25 -16.50
CA GLN A 143 -1.01 17.48 -16.59
C GLN A 143 -0.19 18.64 -16.00
N SER A 144 -0.30 19.83 -16.59
CA SER A 144 0.35 21.03 -16.06
C SER A 144 -0.06 21.28 -14.61
N VAL A 145 0.88 21.70 -13.76
CA VAL A 145 0.58 22.11 -12.37
C VAL A 145 -0.49 23.19 -12.35
N ALA A 146 -0.48 24.12 -13.31
CA ALA A 146 -1.49 25.18 -13.45
C ALA A 146 -2.91 24.65 -13.75
N GLY A 147 -3.01 23.47 -14.38
CA GLY A 147 -4.28 22.80 -14.65
C GLY A 147 -4.65 21.76 -13.59
N LEU A 148 -3.80 21.55 -12.58
CA LEU A 148 -4.03 20.52 -11.57
C LEU A 148 -5.10 20.97 -10.59
N VAL A 149 -6.15 20.17 -10.50
CA VAL A 149 -7.23 20.35 -9.55
C VAL A 149 -6.95 19.50 -8.32
N MET A 150 -6.43 20.13 -7.26
CA MET A 150 -6.16 19.43 -6.00
C MET A 150 -7.44 19.38 -5.15
N ALA A 151 -8.01 18.19 -5.00
CA ALA A 151 -9.12 18.00 -4.09
C ALA A 151 -9.19 16.60 -3.50
N LYS A 152 -9.64 16.52 -2.25
CA LYS A 152 -9.90 15.24 -1.57
C LYS A 152 -10.89 14.40 -2.39
N PRO A 153 -10.67 13.09 -2.52
CA PRO A 153 -11.62 12.20 -3.18
C PRO A 153 -12.94 12.17 -2.37
N LYS A 154 -14.06 12.52 -3.00
CA LYS A 154 -15.41 12.49 -2.42
C LYS A 154 -16.41 12.05 -3.50
N LYS A 155 -17.39 11.22 -3.13
CA LYS A 155 -18.46 10.75 -4.04
C LYS A 155 -19.37 11.89 -4.52
N THR A 156 -19.62 12.87 -3.66
CA THR A 156 -20.41 14.07 -3.95
C THR A 156 -19.71 15.29 -3.38
N ARG A 157 -19.52 16.34 -4.20
CA ARG A 157 -18.89 17.61 -3.79
C ARG A 157 -19.93 18.72 -3.79
N LYS A 158 -20.06 19.40 -2.64
CA LYS A 158 -20.88 20.62 -2.50
C LYS A 158 -20.13 21.90 -2.91
N ARG A 159 -18.79 21.86 -2.95
CA ARG A 159 -17.92 23.00 -3.29
C ARG A 159 -16.99 22.62 -4.43
N GLN A 160 -16.70 23.58 -5.30
CA GLN A 160 -15.72 23.42 -6.35
C GLN A 160 -14.34 23.12 -5.76
N PRO A 161 -13.56 22.23 -6.38
CA PRO A 161 -12.22 21.89 -5.93
C PRO A 161 -11.26 23.08 -6.09
N VAL A 162 -10.20 23.10 -5.29
CA VAL A 162 -9.20 24.18 -5.35
C VAL A 162 -8.28 23.90 -6.54
N ALA A 163 -8.35 24.76 -7.55
CA ALA A 163 -7.38 24.77 -8.63
C ALA A 163 -6.07 25.41 -8.13
N ALA A 164 -4.94 24.86 -8.54
CA ALA A 164 -3.67 25.52 -8.37
C ALA A 164 -3.71 26.88 -9.09
N LYS A 165 -3.52 27.97 -8.34
CA LYS A 165 -3.34 29.31 -8.91
C LYS A 165 -1.84 29.51 -9.07
N VAL A 166 -1.38 29.71 -10.30
CA VAL A 166 0.00 30.18 -10.52
C VAL A 166 0.04 31.64 -10.08
N THR A 167 0.66 31.89 -8.93
CA THR A 167 0.95 33.27 -8.51
C THR A 167 1.99 33.82 -9.47
N LYS A 168 1.70 34.95 -10.12
CA LYS A 168 2.69 35.72 -10.87
C LYS A 168 3.67 36.37 -9.89
N GLN A 169 4.49 35.58 -9.20
CA GLN A 169 5.67 36.13 -8.57
C GLN A 169 6.66 36.38 -9.69
N SER A 170 6.86 37.66 -10.00
CA SER A 170 7.89 38.13 -10.91
C SER A 170 9.25 37.73 -10.35
N VAL A 171 9.75 36.58 -10.78
CA VAL A 171 11.17 36.29 -10.69
C VAL A 171 11.83 37.17 -11.77
N LEU A 172 12.88 37.89 -11.39
CA LEU A 172 13.66 38.74 -12.30
C LEU A 172 13.94 37.99 -13.61
N LEU A 173 13.87 38.70 -14.74
CA LEU A 173 14.11 38.10 -16.04
C LEU A 173 15.50 37.45 -16.07
N PRO A 174 15.64 36.22 -16.58
CA PRO A 174 16.94 35.59 -16.73
C PRO A 174 17.79 36.41 -17.69
N THR A 175 19.03 36.65 -17.30
CA THR A 175 20.05 37.33 -18.08
C THR A 175 20.44 36.52 -19.31
N CYS A 176 21.02 37.18 -20.32
CA CYS A 176 21.54 36.51 -21.51
C CYS A 176 22.59 35.42 -21.19
N GLY A 177 23.32 35.55 -20.06
CA GLY A 177 24.28 34.56 -19.60
C GLY A 177 23.61 33.28 -19.08
N GLU A 178 22.56 33.43 -18.27
CA GLU A 178 21.77 32.31 -17.73
C GLU A 178 21.06 31.55 -18.87
N ILE A 179 20.55 32.27 -19.87
CA ILE A 179 19.94 31.67 -21.07
C ILE A 179 20.94 30.81 -21.86
N LYS A 180 22.19 31.26 -22.00
CA LYS A 180 23.25 30.48 -22.67
C LYS A 180 23.61 29.22 -21.89
N GLN A 181 23.69 29.31 -20.56
CA GLN A 181 23.94 28.15 -19.69
C GLN A 181 22.82 27.12 -19.77
N LEU A 182 21.55 27.55 -19.79
CA LEU A 182 20.40 26.64 -19.93
C LEU A 182 20.37 25.93 -21.28
N LYS A 183 20.68 26.63 -22.38
CA LYS A 183 20.79 26.02 -23.72
C LYS A 183 21.92 24.99 -23.80
N ALA A 184 23.01 25.19 -23.05
CA ALA A 184 24.12 24.23 -22.97
C ALA A 184 23.77 22.95 -22.19
N LEU A 185 22.71 22.96 -21.37
CA LEU A 185 22.22 21.78 -20.63
C LEU A 185 21.28 20.88 -21.48
N ALA A 186 21.14 21.15 -22.78
CA ALA A 186 20.49 20.24 -23.70
C ALA A 186 21.18 18.84 -23.62
N ASN A 187 20.38 17.78 -23.48
CA ASN A 187 20.80 16.38 -23.26
C ASN A 187 21.17 15.99 -21.81
N THR A 188 20.90 16.84 -20.82
CA THR A 188 20.95 16.45 -19.40
C THR A 188 19.75 15.56 -19.03
N PRO A 189 19.78 14.88 -17.86
CA PRO A 189 18.70 14.00 -17.42
C PRO A 189 17.31 14.64 -17.38
N LEU A 190 17.15 15.96 -17.52
CA LEU A 190 15.84 16.59 -17.63
C LEU A 190 15.08 16.23 -18.94
N ASN A 191 15.73 15.55 -19.88
CA ASN A 191 15.17 15.09 -21.16
C ASN A 191 14.02 14.07 -21.01
N TYR A 192 13.91 13.34 -19.89
CA TYR A 192 12.79 12.40 -19.68
C TYR A 192 11.42 13.08 -19.47
N LEU A 193 11.40 14.42 -19.30
CA LEU A 193 10.17 15.20 -19.24
C LEU A 193 9.65 15.59 -20.63
N LEU A 194 10.42 15.27 -21.69
CA LEU A 194 10.02 15.49 -23.07
C LEU A 194 9.32 14.23 -23.62
N HIS A 195 8.21 14.43 -24.31
CA HIS A 195 7.31 13.41 -24.86
C HIS A 195 7.09 13.77 -26.32
N GLU A 196 7.37 12.83 -27.23
CA GLU A 196 7.43 13.11 -28.68
C GLU A 196 6.11 13.68 -29.25
N ASP A 197 4.97 13.24 -28.71
CA ASP A 197 3.62 13.69 -29.13
C ASP A 197 3.11 14.99 -28.47
N ALA A 198 3.95 15.69 -27.71
CA ALA A 198 3.48 16.84 -26.96
C ALA A 198 3.51 18.12 -27.80
N GLU A 199 2.40 18.87 -27.72
CA GLU A 199 2.26 20.19 -28.35
C GLU A 199 3.47 21.08 -28.04
N LEU A 200 4.01 21.75 -29.04
CA LEU A 200 5.09 22.72 -28.88
C LEU A 200 4.50 24.11 -28.61
N SER A 201 5.21 24.93 -27.84
CA SER A 201 4.89 26.33 -27.61
C SER A 201 6.13 27.20 -27.81
N ASP A 202 5.95 28.33 -28.50
CA ASP A 202 7.02 29.29 -28.74
C ASP A 202 7.38 30.03 -27.45
N THR A 203 8.67 30.00 -27.11
CA THR A 203 9.24 30.71 -25.96
C THR A 203 10.51 31.47 -26.40
N PRO A 204 11.04 32.41 -25.60
CA PRO A 204 12.32 33.05 -25.90
C PRO A 204 13.51 32.08 -26.01
N LEU A 205 13.36 30.85 -25.53
CA LEU A 205 14.36 29.79 -25.64
C LEU A 205 14.26 29.00 -26.96
N GLY A 206 13.20 29.20 -27.74
CA GLY A 206 12.86 28.47 -28.95
C GLY A 206 11.54 27.70 -28.80
N GLN A 207 11.25 26.83 -29.77
CA GLN A 207 10.13 25.89 -29.66
C GLN A 207 10.44 24.85 -28.60
N VAL A 208 9.70 24.91 -27.50
CA VAL A 208 9.83 23.98 -26.39
C VAL A 208 8.53 23.25 -26.19
N GLN A 209 8.61 22.02 -25.74
CA GLN A 209 7.43 21.23 -25.45
C GLN A 209 6.57 21.91 -24.38
N ARG A 210 5.30 22.10 -24.71
CA ARG A 210 4.29 22.62 -23.79
C ARG A 210 4.26 21.71 -22.56
N ARG A 211 4.38 22.31 -21.37
CA ARG A 211 4.43 21.63 -20.04
C ARG A 211 5.79 21.03 -19.64
N SER A 212 6.84 21.21 -20.45
CA SER A 212 8.23 21.01 -19.97
C SER A 212 8.60 22.06 -18.92
N SER A 213 9.61 21.79 -18.09
CA SER A 213 10.18 22.78 -17.16
C SER A 213 10.63 24.06 -17.89
N LEU A 214 11.04 23.94 -19.16
CA LEU A 214 11.43 25.05 -20.03
C LEU A 214 10.22 25.90 -20.47
N ASN A 215 9.01 25.33 -20.55
CA ASN A 215 7.80 26.06 -20.92
C ASN A 215 7.17 26.86 -19.76
N TYR A 216 7.59 26.63 -18.52
CA TYR A 216 7.13 27.44 -17.38
C TYR A 216 7.90 28.76 -17.24
N GLN A 217 8.90 28.98 -18.09
CA GLN A 217 9.56 30.27 -18.22
C GLN A 217 8.76 31.15 -19.18
N VAL A 218 7.83 31.90 -18.56
CA VAL A 218 7.24 33.16 -19.04
C VAL A 218 6.13 33.05 -20.09
N PHE A 219 4.88 33.23 -19.63
CA PHE A 219 3.89 33.97 -20.42
C PHE A 219 4.13 35.45 -20.14
N PHE A 220 4.55 36.18 -21.17
CA PHE A 220 4.54 37.65 -21.21
C PHE A 220 3.12 38.15 -21.45
#